data_AF-A0A0R3WXX5-F1
#
_entry.id   AF-A0A0R3WXX5-F1
#
_cell.length_a   1.000
_cell.length_b   1.000
_cell.length_c   1.000
_cell.angle_alpha   90.00
_cell.angle_beta   90.00
_cell.angle_gamma   90.00
#
_symmetry.space_group_name_H-M   'P 1'
#
loop_
_entity.id
_entity.type
_entity.pdbx_description
1 polymer ?
#
loop_
_entity_poly.entity_id
_entity_poly.type
_entity_poly.pdbx_seq_one_letter_code
_entity_poly.pdbx_strand_id
1 'polypeptide(L)'
;LTRKPSLSLPIDRLILFLHSTKTPKDVTRRFLQYIPDSESLIDLVVRLGLYDLGLEHFIRRRDVAGLRLLLSRTPNSKEEFKIGQTYLIKPTNQWKEYVPQS
;
A
#
# COMPACT_ATOMS: atom_id res chain seq x y z
N LEU A 1 -35.20 12.86 -7.45
CA LEU A 1 -34.11 12.56 -6.50
C LEU A 1 -32.84 13.25 -6.98
N THR A 2 -32.61 14.48 -6.55
CA THR A 2 -31.43 15.27 -6.92
C THR A 2 -30.26 14.78 -6.09
N ARG A 3 -29.42 13.88 -6.62
CA ARG A 3 -28.16 13.50 -5.97
C ARG A 3 -27.24 14.72 -6.02
N LYS A 4 -26.99 15.35 -4.86
CA LYS A 4 -25.88 16.31 -4.71
C LYS A 4 -24.58 15.58 -5.09
N PRO A 5 -23.76 16.10 -6.01
CA PRO A 5 -22.46 15.51 -6.29
C PRO A 5 -21.63 15.57 -5.01
N SER A 6 -21.20 14.41 -4.50
CA SER A 6 -20.24 14.38 -3.41
C SER A 6 -18.90 14.89 -3.95
N LEU A 7 -18.49 16.07 -3.52
CA LEU A 7 -17.16 16.65 -3.72
C LEU A 7 -16.08 15.90 -2.93
N SER A 8 -16.12 14.57 -2.91
CA SER A 8 -15.01 13.76 -2.42
C SER A 8 -14.08 13.52 -3.58
N LEU A 9 -12.93 14.20 -3.61
CA LEU A 9 -11.84 13.79 -4.48
C LEU A 9 -11.50 12.35 -4.08
N PRO A 10 -11.63 11.36 -4.98
CA PRO A 10 -11.26 9.99 -4.65
C PRO A 10 -9.80 9.97 -4.22
N ILE A 11 -9.49 9.34 -3.07
CA ILE A 11 -8.14 9.38 -2.46
C ILE A 11 -7.08 8.82 -3.40
N ASP A 12 -7.45 7.85 -4.24
CA ASP A 12 -6.64 7.33 -5.34
C ASP A 12 -6.21 8.45 -6.31
N ARG A 13 -7.10 9.39 -6.69
CA ARG A 13 -6.75 10.52 -7.55
C ARG A 13 -5.78 11.49 -6.88
N LEU A 14 -5.91 11.70 -5.57
CA LEU A 14 -4.94 12.49 -4.81
C LEU A 14 -3.57 11.80 -4.82
N ILE A 15 -3.52 10.50 -4.54
CA ILE A 15 -2.26 9.74 -4.55
C ILE A 15 -1.62 9.74 -5.94
N LEU A 16 -2.41 9.57 -7.01
CA LEU A 16 -1.95 9.67 -8.39
C LEU A 16 -1.35 11.06 -8.67
N PHE A 17 -2.01 12.12 -8.21
CA PHE A 17 -1.50 13.49 -8.35
C PHE A 17 -0.17 13.65 -7.60
N LEU A 18 -0.11 13.31 -6.31
CA LEU A 18 1.11 13.41 -5.49
C LEU A 18 2.27 12.61 -6.09
N HIS A 19 1.99 11.42 -6.60
CA HIS A 19 2.98 10.59 -7.28
C HIS A 19 3.48 11.25 -8.57
N SER A 20 2.59 11.83 -9.37
CA SER A 20 2.95 12.53 -10.62
C SER A 20 3.82 13.76 -10.38
N THR A 21 3.63 14.44 -9.24
CA THR A 21 4.42 15.60 -8.83
C THR A 21 5.71 15.24 -8.11
N LYS A 22 6.08 13.94 -8.06
CA LYS A 22 7.25 13.41 -7.34
C LYS A 22 7.29 13.86 -5.88
N THR A 23 6.12 13.98 -5.26
CA THR A 23 6.01 14.35 -3.84
C THR A 23 6.73 13.29 -2.99
N PRO A 24 7.39 13.68 -1.89
CA PRO A 24 8.04 12.73 -0.99
C PRO A 24 7.10 11.61 -0.58
N LYS A 25 7.62 10.36 -0.59
CA LYS A 25 6.85 9.16 -0.28
C LYS A 25 6.13 9.25 1.07
N ASP A 26 6.71 9.92 2.06
CA ASP A 26 6.09 10.13 3.38
C ASP A 26 4.76 10.89 3.33
N VAL A 27 4.58 11.78 2.34
CA VAL A 27 3.31 12.47 2.12
C VAL A 27 2.30 11.47 1.57
N THR A 28 2.66 10.73 0.53
CA THR A 28 1.81 9.68 -0.08
C THR A 28 1.42 8.60 0.93
N ARG A 29 2.36 8.19 1.78
CA ARG A 29 2.18 7.23 2.89
C ARG A 29 1.01 7.62 3.80
N ARG A 30 0.87 8.90 4.15
CA ARG A 30 -0.21 9.39 5.01
C ARG A 30 -1.59 9.22 4.38
N PHE A 31 -1.68 9.21 3.06
CA PHE A 31 -2.96 9.11 2.36
C PHE A 31 -3.38 7.68 2.03
N LEU A 32 -2.44 6.74 1.93
CA LEU A 32 -2.74 5.32 1.65
C LEU A 32 -3.69 4.69 2.67
N GLN A 33 -3.65 5.13 3.93
CA GLN A 33 -4.55 4.62 4.97
C GLN A 33 -6.03 4.98 4.77
N TYR A 34 -6.34 5.94 3.88
CA TYR A 34 -7.71 6.35 3.58
C TYR A 34 -8.30 5.67 2.35
N ILE A 35 -7.55 4.76 1.70
CA ILE A 35 -8.12 3.90 0.65
C ILE A 35 -9.07 2.89 1.34
N PRO A 36 -10.33 2.79 0.91
CA PRO A 36 -11.36 2.06 1.64
C PRO A 36 -11.22 0.54 1.57
N ASP A 37 -10.67 0.00 0.47
CA ASP A 37 -10.57 -1.43 0.23
C ASP A 37 -9.15 -1.89 -0.14
N SER A 38 -8.79 -3.10 0.31
CA SER A 38 -7.45 -3.64 0.12
C SER A 38 -7.11 -3.93 -1.34
N GLU A 39 -8.09 -4.27 -2.18
CA GLU A 39 -7.85 -4.54 -3.61
C GLU A 39 -7.46 -3.27 -4.36
N SER A 40 -8.21 -2.17 -4.18
CA SER A 40 -7.90 -0.87 -4.78
C SER A 40 -6.57 -0.33 -4.28
N LEU A 41 -6.23 -0.57 -3.01
CA LEU A 41 -4.90 -0.21 -2.48
C LEU A 41 -3.79 -1.00 -3.19
N ILE A 42 -3.98 -2.31 -3.37
CA ILE A 42 -2.99 -3.17 -4.05
C ILE A 42 -2.86 -2.77 -5.52
N ASP A 43 -3.96 -2.54 -6.22
CA ASP A 43 -3.95 -2.06 -7.60
C ASP A 43 -3.15 -0.76 -7.73
N LEU A 44 -3.38 0.19 -6.83
CA LEU A 44 -2.69 1.48 -6.82
C LEU A 44 -1.19 1.32 -6.50
N VAL A 45 -0.86 0.55 -5.47
CA VAL A 45 0.52 0.27 -5.06
C VAL A 45 1.31 -0.40 -6.19
N VAL A 46 0.74 -1.44 -6.80
CA VAL A 46 1.38 -2.17 -7.91
C VAL A 46 1.56 -1.25 -9.12
N ARG A 47 0.51 -0.50 -9.48
CA ARG A 47 0.53 0.43 -10.63
C ARG A 47 1.59 1.52 -10.48
N LEU A 48 1.80 2.01 -9.27
CA LEU A 48 2.76 3.09 -8.98
C LEU A 48 4.12 2.59 -8.51
N GLY A 49 4.29 1.27 -8.35
CA GLY A 49 5.53 0.68 -7.84
C GLY A 49 5.84 1.04 -6.39
N LEU A 50 4.84 1.36 -5.58
CA LEU A 50 4.95 1.78 -4.18
C LEU A 50 4.95 0.57 -3.21
N TYR A 51 5.67 -0.49 -3.58
CA TYR A 51 5.63 -1.79 -2.90
C TYR A 51 6.03 -1.69 -1.43
N ASP A 52 7.02 -0.85 -1.12
CA ASP A 52 7.48 -0.54 0.23
C ASP A 52 6.36 0.02 1.11
N LEU A 53 5.58 0.99 0.59
CA LEU A 53 4.43 1.54 1.29
C LEU A 53 3.30 0.52 1.44
N GLY A 54 3.10 -0.35 0.43
CA GLY A 54 2.16 -1.46 0.51
C GLY A 54 2.51 -2.47 1.60
N LEU A 55 3.79 -2.87 1.67
CA LEU A 55 4.29 -3.75 2.72
C LEU A 55 4.03 -3.15 4.09
N GLU A 56 4.42 -1.89 4.28
CA GLU A 56 4.20 -1.19 5.54
C GLU A 56 2.73 -1.22 5.95
N HIS A 57 1.81 -0.88 5.02
CA HIS A 57 0.38 -0.85 5.29
C HIS A 57 -0.13 -2.20 5.82
N PHE A 58 0.16 -3.30 5.11
CA PHE A 58 -0.36 -4.61 5.48
C PHE A 58 0.33 -5.22 6.70
N ILE A 59 1.65 -5.01 6.85
CA ILE A 59 2.40 -5.48 8.03
C ILE A 59 1.91 -4.77 9.29
N ARG A 60 1.75 -3.43 9.25
CA ARG A 60 1.27 -2.64 10.40
C ARG A 60 -0.13 -3.08 10.85
N ARG A 61 -1.00 -3.43 9.90
CA ARG A 61 -2.37 -3.91 10.17
C ARG A 61 -2.44 -5.40 10.49
N ARG A 62 -1.31 -6.13 10.44
CA ARG A 62 -1.23 -7.59 10.56
C ARG A 62 -2.17 -8.30 9.57
N ASP A 63 -2.36 -7.72 8.40
CA ASP A 63 -3.22 -8.24 7.35
C ASP A 63 -2.44 -9.24 6.47
N VAL A 64 -2.54 -10.52 6.83
CA VAL A 64 -1.89 -11.62 6.12
C VAL A 64 -2.44 -11.80 4.72
N ALA A 65 -3.76 -11.62 4.54
CA ALA A 65 -4.42 -11.81 3.26
C ALA A 65 -3.98 -10.73 2.27
N GLY A 66 -4.01 -9.46 2.72
CA GLY A 66 -3.52 -8.32 1.95
C GLY A 66 -2.04 -8.44 1.61
N LEU A 67 -1.19 -8.85 2.56
CA LEU A 67 0.24 -9.05 2.31
C LEU A 67 0.50 -10.16 1.27
N ARG A 68 -0.21 -11.29 1.35
CA ARG A 68 -0.12 -12.38 0.35
C ARG A 68 -0.54 -11.92 -1.03
N LEU A 69 -1.66 -11.19 -1.12
CA LEU A 69 -2.17 -10.69 -2.39
C LEU A 69 -1.21 -9.66 -3.00
N LEU A 70 -0.66 -8.74 -2.21
CA LEU A 70 0.37 -7.81 -2.66
C LEU A 70 1.60 -8.55 -3.22
N LEU A 71 2.12 -9.55 -2.49
CA LEU A 71 3.28 -10.31 -2.93
C LEU A 71 3.03 -11.12 -4.21
N SER A 72 1.83 -11.65 -4.40
CA SER A 72 1.48 -12.36 -5.64
C SER A 72 1.59 -11.48 -6.90
N ARG A 73 1.52 -10.16 -6.72
CA ARG A 73 1.61 -9.15 -7.79
C ARG A 73 2.92 -8.36 -7.77
N THR A 74 3.80 -8.63 -6.80
CA THR A 74 5.11 -7.98 -6.69
C THR A 74 6.12 -8.80 -7.48
N PRO A 75 6.88 -8.22 -8.42
CA PRO A 75 7.92 -8.94 -9.15
C PRO A 75 8.95 -9.55 -8.20
N ASN A 76 9.33 -10.81 -8.42
CA ASN A 76 10.30 -11.51 -7.57
C ASN A 76 11.71 -10.88 -7.55
N SER A 77 12.02 -10.03 -8.52
CA SER A 77 13.26 -9.25 -8.61
C SER A 77 13.30 -8.07 -7.63
N LYS A 78 12.15 -7.65 -7.09
CA LYS A 78 12.05 -6.57 -6.11
C LYS A 78 12.48 -7.02 -4.73
N GLU A 79 13.17 -6.16 -3.99
CA GLU A 79 13.60 -6.45 -2.61
C GLU A 79 12.38 -6.65 -1.70
N GLU A 80 11.34 -5.87 -1.94
CA GLU A 80 10.06 -5.92 -1.23
C GLU A 80 9.42 -7.31 -1.29
N PHE A 81 9.64 -8.06 -2.38
CA PHE A 81 9.16 -9.43 -2.48
C PHE A 81 9.81 -10.33 -1.42
N LYS A 82 11.14 -10.25 -1.27
CA LYS A 82 11.90 -11.03 -0.28
C LYS A 82 11.57 -10.60 1.16
N ILE A 83 11.40 -9.30 1.36
CA ILE A 83 11.01 -8.75 2.67
C ILE A 83 9.64 -9.31 3.05
N GLY A 84 8.63 -9.19 2.19
CA GLY A 84 7.30 -9.69 2.50
C GLY A 84 7.26 -11.20 2.75
N GLN A 85 8.05 -12.00 2.02
CA GLN A 85 8.19 -13.44 2.31
C GLN A 85 8.72 -13.68 3.73
N THR A 86 9.71 -12.91 4.17
CA THR A 86 10.29 -13.01 5.52
C THR A 86 9.23 -12.77 6.61
N TYR A 87 8.28 -11.87 6.37
CA TYR A 87 7.15 -11.66 7.26
C TYR A 87 6.17 -12.84 7.23
N LEU A 88 5.81 -13.34 6.04
CA LEU A 88 4.85 -14.45 5.91
C LEU A 88 5.33 -15.79 6.50
N ILE A 89 6.64 -15.99 6.65
CA ILE A 89 7.21 -17.18 7.31
C ILE A 89 6.97 -17.14 8.83
N LYS A 90 6.85 -15.94 9.41
CA LYS A 90 6.70 -15.76 10.86
C LYS A 90 5.22 -15.67 11.24
N PRO A 91 4.83 -16.20 12.41
CA PRO A 91 3.56 -15.88 13.03
C PRO A 91 3.33 -14.35 13.15
N THR A 92 2.11 -13.89 12.94
CA THR A 92 1.76 -12.45 12.92
C THR A 92 2.05 -11.71 14.23
N ASN A 93 2.06 -12.42 15.37
CA ASN A 93 2.44 -11.87 16.66
C ASN A 93 3.94 -11.57 16.78
N GLN A 94 4.78 -12.11 15.90
CA GLN A 94 6.22 -11.87 15.83
C GLN A 94 6.60 -10.81 14.80
N TRP A 95 5.63 -10.24 14.09
CA TRP A 95 5.88 -9.19 13.10
C TRP A 95 6.32 -7.91 13.81
N LYS A 96 7.48 -7.40 13.39
CA LYS A 96 7.96 -6.07 13.79
C LYS A 96 7.37 -5.02 12.85
N GLU A 97 7.40 -3.77 13.27
CA GLU A 97 7.05 -2.67 12.37
C GLU A 97 8.04 -2.64 11.20
N TYR A 98 7.51 -2.65 9.97
CA TYR A 98 8.30 -2.45 8.78
C TYR A 98 8.41 -0.94 8.52
N VAL A 99 9.64 -0.45 8.35
CA VAL A 99 9.90 0.95 8.00
C VAL A 99 10.46 0.96 6.57
N PRO A 100 9.76 1.57 5.60
CA PRO A 100 10.28 1.75 4.25
C PRO A 100 11.64 2.43 4.26
N GLN A 101 12.62 1.90 3.52
CA GLN A 101 13.88 2.61 3.30
C GLN A 101 13.67 3.69 2.23
N SER A 102 14.07 4.93 2.55
CA SER A 102 13.84 6.14 1.76
C SER A 102 14.59 6.16 0.44
#